data_AF-A0A4R5AL55-F1
#
_entry.id   AF-A0A4R5AL55-F1
#
_cell.length_a   1.000
_cell.length_b   1.000
_cell.length_c   1.000
_cell.angle_alpha   90.00
_cell.angle_beta   90.00
_cell.angle_gamma   90.00
#
_symmetry.space_group_name_H-M   'P 1'
#
loop_
_entity.id
_entity.type
_entity.pdbx_description
1 polymer ?
#
loop_
_entity_poly.entity_id
_entity_poly.type
_entity_poly.pdbx_seq_one_letter_code
_entity_poly.pdbx_strand_id
1 'polypeptide(L)' 'MKGDDALVFTGLKGGPMRRNGFDKVTRWGHVVEALGVPNPHFHDLRHTGIALAADMGISTRNLMARWGTTTSGPR' A
#
# COMPACT_ATOMS: atom_id res chain seq x y z
N MET A 1 14.94 10.09 16.57
CA MET A 1 15.38 8.74 16.97
C MET A 1 16.48 8.32 16.00
N LYS A 2 17.64 7.90 16.50
CA LYS A 2 18.72 7.31 15.68
C LYS A 2 19.08 5.97 16.30
N GLY A 3 19.30 4.95 15.46
CA GLY A 3 19.56 3.57 15.86
C GLY A 3 18.84 2.57 14.95
N ASP A 4 19.19 1.29 15.02
CA ASP A 4 18.66 0.22 14.15
C ASP A 4 17.13 0.03 14.28
N ASP A 5 16.56 0.44 15.41
CA ASP A 5 15.12 0.38 15.68
C ASP A 5 14.35 1.65 15.21
N ALA A 6 15.01 2.55 14.49
CA ALA A 6 14.35 3.77 14.00
C ALA A 6 13.28 3.44 12.94
N LEU A 7 12.13 4.11 13.07
CA LEU A 7 11.05 4.00 12.09
C LEU A 7 11.47 4.56 10.74
N VAL A 8 11.26 3.78 9.67
CA VAL A 8 11.49 4.24 8.28
C VAL A 8 10.49 5.36 7.91
N PHE A 9 9.24 5.23 8.36
CA PHE A 9 8.21 6.23 8.15
C PHE A 9 7.58 6.66 9.47
N THR A 10 7.58 7.97 9.72
CA THR A 10 7.02 8.56 10.94
C THR A 10 5.74 9.33 10.62
N GLY A 11 4.84 9.43 11.60
CA GLY A 11 3.78 10.42 11.60
C GLY A 11 4.31 11.84 11.86
N LEU A 12 3.43 12.84 11.79
CA LEU A 12 3.78 14.27 11.93
C LEU A 12 4.55 14.63 13.21
N LYS A 13 4.41 13.82 14.27
CA LYS A 13 5.08 14.03 15.57
C LYS A 13 6.28 13.10 15.79
N GLY A 14 6.79 12.44 14.75
CA GLY A 14 7.96 11.55 14.84
C GLY A 14 7.69 10.15 15.38
N GLY A 15 6.48 9.86 15.87
CA GLY A 15 6.05 8.52 16.26
C GLY A 15 5.58 7.66 15.08
N PRO A 16 5.11 6.42 15.32
CA PRO A 16 4.58 5.54 14.28
C PRO A 16 3.46 6.19 13.47
N MET A 17 3.49 6.02 12.15
CA MET A 17 2.40 6.45 11.28
C MET A 17 1.15 5.59 11.55
N ARG A 18 0.06 6.25 11.98
CA ARG A 18 -1.24 5.59 12.20
C ARG A 18 -2.12 5.72 10.96
N ARG A 19 -3.03 4.77 10.74
CA ARG A 19 -3.99 4.80 9.62
C ARG A 19 -4.77 6.12 9.53
N ASN A 20 -5.33 6.61 10.63
CA ASN A 20 -6.08 7.88 10.65
C ASN A 20 -5.21 9.12 10.39
N GLY A 21 -3.89 9.00 10.54
CA GLY A 21 -2.93 10.06 10.21
C GLY A 21 -2.34 9.92 8.81
N PHE A 22 -2.62 8.83 8.09
CA PHE A 22 -2.03 8.54 6.79
C PHE A 22 -2.25 9.69 5.81
N ASP A 23 -3.51 10.09 5.62
CA ASP A 23 -3.88 11.17 4.70
C ASP A 23 -3.21 12.51 5.07
N LYS A 24 -3.05 12.79 6.37
CA LYS A 24 -2.34 14.02 6.81
C LYS A 24 -0.86 14.02 6.49
N VAL A 25 -0.23 12.84 6.49
CA VAL A 25 1.20 12.70 6.19
C VAL A 25 1.45 12.65 4.69
N THR A 26 0.62 11.92 3.94
CA THR A 26 0.82 11.70 2.50
C THR A 26 0.11 12.70 1.62
N ARG A 27 -0.86 13.45 2.16
CA ARG A 27 -1.78 14.33 1.42
C ARG A 27 -2.48 13.57 0.29
N TRP A 28 -2.99 12.38 0.60
CA TRP A 28 -3.48 11.43 -0.40
C TRP A 28 -4.55 12.06 -1.31
N GLY A 29 -5.47 12.85 -0.76
CA GLY A 29 -6.46 13.57 -1.58
C GLY A 29 -5.84 14.46 -2.67
N HIS A 30 -4.78 15.21 -2.35
CA HIS A 30 -4.10 16.07 -3.32
C HIS A 30 -3.32 15.25 -4.36
N VAL A 31 -2.76 14.11 -3.95
CA VAL A 31 -2.06 13.20 -4.87
C VAL A 31 -3.06 12.62 -5.87
N VAL A 32 -4.23 12.19 -5.40
CA VAL A 32 -5.31 11.67 -6.24
C VAL A 32 -5.82 12.72 -7.23
N GLU A 33 -6.03 13.96 -6.77
CA GLU A 33 -6.42 15.08 -7.63
C GLU A 33 -5.38 15.33 -8.73
N ALA A 34 -4.10 15.37 -8.37
CA ALA A 34 -3.00 15.58 -9.31
C ALA A 34 -2.85 14.42 -10.32
N LEU A 35 -3.20 13.19 -9.94
CA LEU A 35 -3.20 12.03 -10.83
C LEU A 35 -4.33 12.07 -11.87
N GLY A 36 -5.39 12.85 -11.64
CA GLY A 36 -6.52 12.98 -12.58
C GLY A 36 -7.36 11.70 -12.73
N VAL A 37 -7.27 10.77 -11.78
CA VAL A 37 -8.00 9.49 -11.79
C VAL A 37 -9.18 9.50 -10.81
N PRO A 38 -10.27 8.75 -11.07
CA PRO A 38 -11.44 8.75 -10.19
C PRO A 38 -11.16 8.14 -8.81
N ASN A 39 -10.91 9.00 -7.82
CA ASN A 39 -10.90 8.73 -6.37
C ASN A 39 -10.41 7.32 -5.93
N PRO A 40 -9.19 6.87 -6.29
CA PRO A 40 -8.67 5.61 -5.80
C PRO A 40 -8.39 5.69 -4.30
N HIS A 41 -8.77 4.64 -3.57
CA HIS A 41 -8.31 4.45 -2.22
C HIS A 41 -6.84 3.98 -2.24
N PHE A 42 -6.10 4.27 -1.17
CA PHE A 42 -4.71 3.82 -1.08
C PHE A 42 -4.55 2.29 -1.18
N HIS A 43 -5.55 1.51 -0.75
CA HIS A 43 -5.55 0.06 -0.89
C HIS A 43 -5.59 -0.41 -2.35
N ASP A 44 -6.16 0.40 -3.25
CA ASP A 44 -6.31 0.03 -4.65
C ASP A 44 -4.94 -0.06 -5.34
N LEU A 45 -3.92 0.67 -4.85
CA LEU A 45 -2.54 0.52 -5.31
C LEU A 45 -2.01 -0.91 -5.12
N ARG A 46 -2.40 -1.58 -4.02
CA ARG A 46 -2.04 -2.99 -3.80
C ARG A 46 -2.72 -3.89 -4.83
N HIS A 47 -3.99 -3.64 -5.13
CA HIS A 47 -4.72 -4.39 -6.15
C HIS A 47 -4.11 -4.19 -7.55
N THR A 48 -3.79 -2.94 -7.92
CA THR A 48 -3.10 -2.63 -9.17
C THR A 48 -1.75 -3.32 -9.27
N GLY A 49 -0.94 -3.30 -8.20
CA GLY A 49 0.35 -3.98 -8.17
C GLY A 49 0.23 -5.50 -8.38
N ILE A 50 -0.78 -6.13 -7.80
CA ILE A 50 -1.06 -7.56 -8.01
C ILE A 50 -1.47 -7.84 -9.45
N ALA A 51 -2.36 -7.02 -10.03
CA ALA A 51 -2.79 -7.17 -11.41
C ALA A 51 -1.60 -7.04 -12.39
N LEU A 52 -0.74 -6.04 -12.20
CA LEU A 52 0.48 -5.86 -13.00
C LEU A 52 1.44 -7.05 -12.85
N ALA A 53 1.63 -7.55 -11.63
CA ALA A 53 2.48 -8.71 -11.40
C ALA A 53 1.94 -10.00 -12.04
N ALA A 54 0.62 -10.19 -12.04
CA ALA A 54 -0.03 -11.31 -12.71
C ALA A 54 0.11 -11.21 -14.24
N ASP A 55 -0.05 -10.01 -14.80
CA ASP A 55 0.14 -9.73 -16.23
C ASP A 55 1.59 -10.02 -16.68
N MET A 56 2.57 -9.75 -15.82
CA MET A 56 3.98 -10.12 -16.02
C MET A 56 4.28 -11.63 -15.86
N GLY A 57 3.25 -12.47 -15.70
CA GLY A 57 3.39 -13.93 -15.63
C GLY A 57 3.88 -14.45 -14.27
N ILE A 58 3.84 -13.66 -13.20
CA ILE A 58 4.15 -14.16 -11.87
C ILE A 58 3.06 -15.16 -11.45
N SER A 59 3.48 -16.39 -11.13
CA SER A 59 2.56 -17.45 -10.73
C SER A 59 1.73 -17.06 -9.50
N THR A 60 0.49 -17.55 -9.42
CA THR A 60 -0.40 -17.32 -8.27
C THR A 60 0.23 -17.74 -6.95
N ARG A 61 1.02 -18.83 -6.94
CA ARG A 61 1.78 -19.28 -5.77
C ARG A 61 2.77 -18.20 -5.32
N ASN A 62 3.56 -17.66 -6.25
CA ASN A 62 4.52 -16.60 -5.94
C ASN A 62 3.81 -15.30 -5.56
N LEU A 63 2.64 -15.01 -6.16
CA LEU A 63 1.83 -13.88 -5.77
C LEU A 63 1.33 -14.00 -4.33
N MET A 64 0.73 -15.13 -3.95
CA MET A 64 0.25 -15.35 -2.58
C MET A 64 1.39 -15.27 -1.56
N ALA A 65 2.54 -15.89 -1.85
CA ALA A 65 3.70 -15.88 -0.96
C ALA A 65 4.29 -14.48 -0.73
N ARG A 66 4.29 -13.60 -1.75
CA ARG A 66 4.91 -12.27 -1.66
C ARG A 66 3.93 -11.17 -1.26
N TRP A 67 2.68 -11.27 -1.67
CA TRP A 67 1.69 -10.21 -1.50
C TRP A 67 0.72 -10.48 -0.35
N GLY A 68 0.67 -11.70 0.21
CA GLY A 68 -0.18 -12.03 1.35
C GLY A 68 -1.67 -11.97 1.03
N THR A 69 -2.06 -12.26 -0.21
CA THR A 69 -3.46 -12.22 -0.64
C THR A 69 -4.22 -13.41 -0.08
N THR A 70 -5.17 -13.18 0.83
CA THR A 70 -6.17 -14.17 1.24
C THR A 70 -7.25 -14.26 0.18
N THR A 71 -7.00 -15.01 -0.88
CA THR A 71 -8.09 -15.58 -1.67
C THR A 71 -8.43 -16.90 -1.01
N SER A 72 -9.61 -17.02 -0.41
CA SER A 72 -10.15 -18.33 -0.01
C SER A 72 -10.16 -19.21 -1.25
N GLY A 73 -9.53 -20.40 -1.17
CA GLY A 73 -9.68 -21.43 -2.19
C GLY A 73 -11.17 -21.79 -2.39
N PRO A 74 -11.52 -22.48 -3.49
CA PRO A 74 -12.91 -22.85 -3.72
C PRO A 74 -13.42 -23.68 -2.53
N ARG A 75 -14.68 -23.43 -2.13
CA ARG A 75 -15.40 -24.27 -1.17
C ARG A 75 -15.62 -25.66 -1.73
#